data_AF-A0A958AKZ1-F1
#
_entry.id   AF-A0A958AKZ1-F1
#
_cell.length_a   1.000
_cell.length_b   1.000
_cell.length_c   1.000
_cell.angle_alpha   90.00
_cell.angle_beta   90.00
_cell.angle_gamma   90.00
#
_symmetry.space_group_name_H-M   'P 1'
#
loop_
_entity.id
_entity.type
_entity.pdbx_description
1 polymer ?
#
loop_
_entity_poly.entity_id
_entity_poly.type
_entity_poly.pdbx_seq_one_letter_code
_entity_poly.pdbx_strand_id
1 'polypeptide(L)'
;ATTIPRAIITTLIVTAALYTAVGLVAVGNVGAVRYAALTNEGAAPLEAIAQDFALPGAGLLLAIGAMTAMLGVLLNLILGLSRVLLAMGRRGDMPAATARIDAAGTTPYVAVLVMGAVIALLALIGNVKTTWSFSAFTVLIYYALTNLAALGLPPAARRFPRWVAVAGVVACLFLAFWVEPLVWGSGLALLGVGLVWHWVQWRTRR
;
A
#
# COMPACT_ATOMS: atom_id res chain seq x y z
N ALA A 1 -25.81 6.65 -1.06
CA ALA A 1 -24.78 5.63 -1.36
C ALA A 1 -23.90 5.97 -2.59
N THR A 2 -23.78 7.22 -3.04
CA THR A 2 -22.98 7.63 -4.21
C THR A 2 -21.74 8.46 -3.85
N THR A 3 -21.56 8.78 -2.56
CA THR A 3 -20.44 9.57 -2.05
C THR A 3 -19.12 8.83 -2.20
N ILE A 4 -19.06 7.54 -1.85
CA ILE A 4 -17.83 6.74 -1.90
C ILE A 4 -17.23 6.67 -3.33
N PRO A 5 -17.98 6.28 -4.38
CA PRO A 5 -17.40 6.22 -5.73
C PRO A 5 -16.95 7.58 -6.25
N ARG A 6 -17.74 8.64 -6.00
CA ARG A 6 -17.37 10.01 -6.42
C ARG A 6 -16.11 10.50 -5.72
N ALA A 7 -16.00 10.28 -4.41
CA ALA A 7 -14.81 10.64 -3.64
C ALA A 7 -13.56 9.96 -4.19
N ILE A 8 -13.62 8.64 -4.47
CA ILE A 8 -12.49 7.88 -5.01
C ILE A 8 -12.06 8.38 -6.40
N ILE A 9 -13.01 8.68 -7.29
CA ILE A 9 -12.70 9.16 -8.64
C ILE A 9 -12.06 10.57 -8.56
N THR A 10 -12.64 11.47 -7.75
CA THR A 10 -12.10 12.82 -7.59
C THR A 10 -10.69 12.78 -6.99
N THR A 11 -10.45 11.97 -5.96
CA THR A 11 -9.11 11.87 -5.37
C THR A 11 -8.10 11.33 -6.37
N LEU A 12 -8.46 10.30 -7.16
CA LEU A 12 -7.57 9.74 -8.17
C LEU A 12 -7.19 10.73 -9.26
N ILE A 13 -8.16 11.52 -9.75
CA ILE A 13 -7.90 12.54 -10.78
C ILE A 13 -6.98 13.62 -10.22
N VAL A 14 -7.26 14.10 -9.00
CA VAL A 14 -6.47 15.17 -8.37
C VAL A 14 -5.05 14.68 -8.10
N THR A 15 -4.86 13.47 -7.55
CA THR A 15 -3.52 12.94 -7.26
C THR A 15 -2.73 12.67 -8.55
N ALA A 16 -3.37 12.13 -9.59
CA ALA A 16 -2.73 11.92 -10.88
C ALA A 16 -2.27 13.23 -11.52
N ALA A 17 -3.10 14.28 -11.47
CA ALA A 17 -2.75 15.60 -11.97
C ALA A 17 -1.57 16.21 -11.20
N LEU A 18 -1.59 16.11 -9.86
CA LEU A 18 -0.49 16.59 -9.02
C LEU A 18 0.82 15.85 -9.30
N TYR A 19 0.80 14.52 -9.39
CA TYR A 19 1.99 13.73 -9.72
C TYR A 19 2.54 14.04 -11.10
N THR A 20 1.67 14.25 -12.09
CA THR A 20 2.08 14.64 -13.44
C THR A 20 2.72 16.02 -13.44
N ALA A 21 2.11 17.00 -12.75
CA ALA A 21 2.66 18.35 -12.66
C ALA A 21 4.03 18.37 -11.96
N VAL A 22 4.16 17.67 -10.83
CA VAL A 22 5.45 17.55 -10.12
C VAL A 22 6.50 16.87 -10.99
N GLY A 23 6.14 15.80 -11.70
CA GLY A 23 7.04 15.12 -12.63
C GLY A 23 7.50 16.01 -13.78
N LEU A 24 6.58 16.77 -14.38
CA LEU A 24 6.90 17.71 -15.46
C LEU A 24 7.84 18.84 -14.98
N VAL A 25 7.60 19.40 -13.79
CA VAL A 25 8.46 20.43 -13.21
C VAL A 25 9.85 19.86 -12.89
N ALA A 26 9.91 18.68 -12.30
CA ALA A 26 11.17 18.02 -11.95
C ALA A 26 12.01 17.69 -13.19
N VAL A 27 11.40 17.07 -14.21
CA VAL A 27 12.07 16.73 -15.48
C VAL A 27 12.42 17.99 -16.28
N GLY A 28 11.54 19.00 -16.27
CA GLY A 28 11.77 20.26 -16.98
C GLY A 28 12.91 21.09 -16.39
N ASN A 29 13.15 21.00 -15.08
CA ASN A 29 14.23 21.74 -14.41
C ASN A 29 15.58 21.03 -14.52
N VAL A 30 15.63 19.74 -14.15
CA VAL A 30 16.89 19.02 -13.96
C VAL A 30 17.23 18.12 -15.16
N GLY A 31 16.27 17.92 -16.08
CA GLY A 31 16.42 17.05 -17.24
C GLY A 31 16.19 15.57 -16.90
N ALA A 32 15.67 14.80 -17.87
CA ALA A 32 15.28 13.41 -17.67
C ALA A 32 16.44 12.51 -17.20
N VAL A 33 17.66 12.75 -17.70
CA VAL A 33 18.85 11.94 -17.39
C VAL A 33 19.28 12.11 -15.94
N ARG A 34 19.33 13.36 -15.46
CA ARG A 34 19.73 13.66 -14.09
C ARG A 34 18.62 13.32 -13.09
N TYR A 35 17.34 13.48 -13.46
CA TYR A 35 16.22 12.96 -12.68
C TYR A 35 16.30 11.43 -12.48
N ALA A 36 16.58 10.68 -13.55
CA ALA A 36 16.77 9.24 -13.47
C ALA A 36 17.98 8.82 -12.61
N ALA A 37 19.09 9.57 -12.66
CA ALA A 37 20.24 9.34 -11.79
C ALA A 37 19.90 9.57 -10.31
N LEU A 38 19.28 10.73 -9.99
CA LEU A 38 18.87 11.07 -8.62
C LEU A 38 17.88 10.06 -8.02
N THR A 39 16.98 9.52 -8.85
CA THR A 39 16.02 8.49 -8.42
C THR A 39 16.68 7.16 -8.09
N ASN A 40 17.83 6.86 -8.71
CA ASN A 40 18.58 5.62 -8.44
C ASN A 40 19.57 5.75 -7.28
N GLU A 41 20.11 6.96 -7.05
CA GLU A 41 21.16 7.20 -6.07
C GLU A 41 20.62 7.55 -4.67
N GLY A 42 19.42 8.14 -4.56
CA GLY A 42 18.93 8.72 -3.31
C GLY A 42 17.47 8.41 -2.98
N ALA A 43 17.16 8.39 -1.69
CA ALA A 43 15.80 8.20 -1.19
C ALA A 43 14.88 9.44 -1.34
N ALA A 44 15.45 10.63 -1.59
CA ALA A 44 14.74 11.90 -1.64
C ALA A 44 15.11 12.75 -2.88
N PRO A 45 14.77 12.30 -4.10
CA PRO A 45 15.15 13.00 -5.34
C PRO A 45 14.56 14.41 -5.43
N LEU A 46 13.36 14.64 -4.88
CA LEU A 46 12.71 15.95 -4.88
C LEU A 46 13.40 16.97 -3.98
N GLU A 47 14.00 16.53 -2.87
CA GLU A 47 14.77 17.43 -1.99
C GLU A 47 16.05 17.88 -2.68
N ALA A 48 16.76 16.95 -3.33
CA ALA A 48 17.96 17.25 -4.10
C ALA A 48 17.66 18.25 -5.24
N ILE A 49 16.56 18.02 -5.97
CA ILE A 49 16.10 18.94 -7.02
C ILE A 49 15.74 20.30 -6.42
N ALA A 50 15.14 20.36 -5.23
CA ALA A 50 14.78 21.61 -4.57
C ALA A 50 15.97 22.44 -4.08
N GLN A 51 17.13 21.82 -3.85
CA GLN A 51 18.37 22.52 -3.53
C GLN A 51 18.96 23.23 -4.75
N ASP A 52 18.69 22.72 -5.96
CA ASP A 52 19.07 23.38 -7.22
C ASP A 52 18.17 24.60 -7.53
N PHE A 53 16.98 24.68 -6.93
CA PHE A 53 16.22 25.92 -6.93
C PHE A 53 16.91 26.92 -6.01
N ALA A 54 17.26 28.10 -6.53
CA ALA A 54 17.93 29.20 -5.82
C ALA A 54 17.06 29.87 -4.70
N LEU A 55 16.11 29.13 -4.12
CA LEU A 55 15.28 29.52 -2.99
C LEU A 55 15.90 28.99 -1.68
N PRO A 56 16.45 29.87 -0.82
CA PRO A 56 16.99 29.45 0.47
C PRO A 56 15.89 28.80 1.33
N GLY A 57 16.12 27.57 1.78
CA GLY A 57 15.21 26.83 2.67
C GLY A 57 14.14 25.97 1.99
N ALA A 58 14.06 25.96 0.65
CA ALA A 58 13.07 25.15 -0.08
C ALA A 58 13.21 23.64 0.21
N GLY A 59 14.45 23.13 0.24
CA GLY A 59 14.72 21.73 0.60
C GLY A 59 14.23 21.36 2.00
N LEU A 60 14.48 22.21 3.00
CA LEU A 60 14.05 21.96 4.39
C LEU A 60 12.52 21.96 4.54
N LEU A 61 11.85 22.92 3.89
CA LEU A 61 10.38 22.98 3.87
C LEU A 61 9.78 21.72 3.24
N LEU A 62 10.35 21.25 2.12
CA LEU A 62 9.93 20.01 1.48
C LEU A 62 10.20 18.79 2.35
N ALA A 63 11.36 18.71 3.00
CA ALA A 63 11.67 17.62 3.91
C ALA A 63 10.67 17.55 5.08
N ILE A 64 10.38 18.69 5.72
CA ILE A 64 9.39 18.76 6.81
C ILE A 64 7.98 18.40 6.32
N GLY A 65 7.58 18.91 5.15
CA GLY A 65 6.31 18.57 4.51
C GLY A 65 6.20 17.07 4.20
N ALA A 66 7.25 16.47 3.64
CA ALA A 66 7.30 15.05 3.33
C ALA A 66 7.25 14.19 4.60
N MET A 67 8.02 14.54 5.63
CA MET A 67 8.01 13.82 6.92
C MET A 67 6.64 13.87 7.59
N THR A 68 6.02 15.03 7.66
CA THR A 68 4.68 15.18 8.27
C THR A 68 3.61 14.42 7.49
N ALA A 69 3.66 14.44 6.15
CA ALA A 69 2.78 13.64 5.30
C ALA A 69 2.99 12.14 5.51
N MET A 70 4.24 11.67 5.54
CA MET A 70 4.58 10.26 5.77
C MET A 70 4.10 9.77 7.15
N LEU A 71 4.31 10.58 8.20
CA LEU A 71 3.81 10.28 9.54
C LEU A 71 2.29 10.17 9.58
N GLY A 72 1.59 11.10 8.93
CA GLY A 72 0.13 11.05 8.81
C GLY A 72 -0.36 9.78 8.12
N VAL A 73 0.27 9.39 7.01
CA VAL A 73 -0.05 8.15 6.29
C VAL A 73 0.22 6.92 7.16
N LEU A 74 1.37 6.88 7.84
CA LEU A 74 1.74 5.76 8.72
C LEU A 74 0.73 5.56 9.85
N LEU A 75 0.35 6.64 10.54
CA LEU A 75 -0.66 6.61 11.60
C LEU A 75 -2.01 6.12 11.07
N ASN A 76 -2.44 6.64 9.92
CA ASN A 76 -3.69 6.21 9.28
C ASN A 76 -3.65 4.72 8.90
N LEU A 77 -2.53 4.22 8.39
CA LEU A 77 -2.36 2.81 8.04
C LEU A 77 -2.38 1.90 9.27
N ILE A 78 -1.69 2.26 10.35
CA ILE A 78 -1.72 1.48 11.61
C ILE A 78 -3.15 1.37 12.14
N LEU A 79 -3.89 2.47 12.15
CA LEU A 79 -5.29 2.49 12.59
C LEU A 79 -6.22 1.72 11.64
N GLY A 80 -6.01 1.82 10.33
CA GLY A 80 -6.78 1.09 9.33
C GLY A 80 -6.57 -0.42 9.43
N LEU A 81 -5.30 -0.87 9.45
CA LEU A 81 -4.93 -2.28 9.49
C LEU A 81 -5.31 -2.95 10.81
N SER A 82 -5.20 -2.25 11.95
CA SER A 82 -5.62 -2.80 13.25
C SER A 82 -7.13 -3.07 13.31
N ARG A 83 -7.96 -2.25 12.64
CA ARG A 83 -9.41 -2.50 12.53
C ARG A 83 -9.72 -3.71 11.65
N VAL A 84 -8.98 -3.91 10.55
CA VAL A 84 -9.10 -5.12 9.71
C VAL A 84 -8.70 -6.35 10.51
N LEU A 85 -7.59 -6.28 11.25
CA LEU A 85 -7.12 -7.36 12.13
C LEU A 85 -8.16 -7.73 13.19
N LEU A 86 -8.76 -6.73 13.83
CA LEU A 86 -9.84 -6.92 14.79
C LEU A 86 -11.05 -7.62 14.16
N ALA A 87 -11.46 -7.19 12.96
CA ALA A 87 -12.57 -7.82 12.24
C ALA A 87 -12.27 -9.27 11.87
N MET A 88 -11.03 -9.59 11.46
CA MET A 88 -10.57 -10.96 11.20
C MET A 88 -10.51 -11.79 12.49
N GLY A 89 -10.00 -11.23 13.58
CA GLY A 89 -9.99 -11.87 14.90
C GLY A 89 -11.40 -12.21 15.41
N ARG A 90 -12.39 -11.33 15.20
CA ARG A 90 -13.80 -11.58 15.54
C ARG A 90 -14.45 -12.66 14.68
N ARG A 91 -14.00 -12.84 13.44
CA ARG A 91 -14.41 -13.94 12.54
C ARG A 91 -13.66 -15.25 12.83
N GLY A 92 -12.70 -15.21 13.76
CA GLY A 92 -11.83 -16.31 14.17
C GLY A 92 -10.67 -16.59 13.20
N ASP A 93 -10.48 -15.78 12.16
CA ASP A 93 -9.44 -15.99 11.12
C ASP A 93 -8.03 -15.62 11.61
N MET A 94 -7.94 -15.05 12.82
CA MET A 94 -6.72 -14.75 13.55
C MET A 94 -6.83 -15.13 15.03
N PRO A 95 -5.70 -15.25 15.77
CA PRO A 95 -5.70 -15.70 17.17
C PRO A 95 -6.62 -14.83 18.03
N ALA A 96 -7.38 -15.45 18.95
CA ALA A 96 -8.38 -14.76 19.77
C ALA A 96 -7.84 -13.55 20.56
N ALA A 97 -6.52 -13.50 20.82
CA ALA A 97 -5.84 -12.35 21.41
C ALA A 97 -5.96 -11.06 20.58
N THR A 98 -6.02 -11.16 19.25
CA THR A 98 -6.21 -10.01 18.34
C THR A 98 -7.64 -9.45 18.35
N ALA A 99 -8.60 -10.20 18.89
CA ALA A 99 -9.97 -9.75 19.10
C ALA A 99 -10.16 -8.97 20.42
N ARG A 100 -9.11 -8.88 21.26
CA ARG A 100 -9.17 -8.13 22.53
C ARG A 100 -9.15 -6.64 22.24
N ILE A 101 -10.19 -5.98 22.71
CA ILE A 101 -10.35 -4.52 22.69
C ILE A 101 -9.97 -4.00 24.08
N ASP A 102 -9.43 -2.79 24.14
CA ASP A 102 -9.17 -2.10 25.40
C ASP A 102 -10.46 -1.90 26.22
N ALA A 103 -10.34 -1.68 27.53
CA ALA A 103 -11.46 -1.52 28.46
C ALA A 103 -12.41 -0.36 28.10
N ALA A 104 -11.90 0.65 27.36
CA ALA A 104 -12.67 1.77 26.82
C ALA A 104 -13.42 1.45 25.50
N GLY A 105 -13.27 0.25 24.92
CA GLY A 105 -14.03 -0.21 23.77
C GLY A 105 -13.65 0.40 22.41
N THR A 106 -12.62 1.25 22.35
CA THR A 106 -12.32 2.07 21.16
C THR A 106 -11.13 1.58 20.33
N THR A 107 -10.12 0.96 20.95
CA THR A 107 -8.86 0.62 20.25
C THR A 107 -8.43 -0.83 20.51
N PRO A 108 -8.17 -1.64 19.47
CA PRO A 108 -7.60 -2.98 19.62
C PRO A 108 -6.08 -2.87 19.85
N TYR A 109 -5.67 -2.65 21.10
CA TYR A 109 -4.26 -2.37 21.45
C TYR A 109 -3.31 -3.50 21.02
N VAL A 110 -3.72 -4.76 21.13
CA VAL A 110 -2.90 -5.92 20.70
C VAL A 110 -2.65 -5.88 19.19
N ALA A 111 -3.67 -5.56 18.40
CA ALA A 111 -3.54 -5.46 16.94
C ALA A 111 -2.63 -4.32 16.51
N VAL A 112 -2.71 -3.17 17.19
CA VAL A 112 -1.84 -2.02 16.97
C VAL A 112 -0.39 -2.37 17.29
N LEU A 113 -0.14 -3.03 18.44
CA LEU A 113 1.21 -3.37 18.88
C LEU A 113 1.86 -4.42 17.98
N VAL A 114 1.11 -5.43 17.55
CA VAL A 114 1.58 -6.43 16.57
C VAL A 114 1.91 -5.76 15.24
N MET A 115 1.02 -4.93 14.72
CA MET A 115 1.25 -4.24 13.44
C MET A 115 2.45 -3.28 13.53
N GLY A 116 2.57 -2.53 14.63
CA GLY A 116 3.70 -1.65 14.90
C GLY A 116 5.02 -2.42 14.98
N ALA A 117 5.04 -3.57 15.66
CA ALA A 117 6.22 -4.42 15.74
C ALA A 117 6.65 -4.98 14.37
N VAL A 118 5.69 -5.42 13.55
CA VAL A 118 5.97 -5.90 12.18
C VAL A 118 6.53 -4.77 11.31
N ILE A 119 5.93 -3.58 11.36
CA ILE A 119 6.42 -2.41 10.61
C ILE A 119 7.82 -2.00 11.09
N ALA A 120 8.06 -1.99 12.40
CA ALA A 120 9.37 -1.66 12.97
C ALA A 120 10.45 -2.66 12.55
N LEU A 121 10.14 -3.96 12.56
CA LEU A 121 11.05 -5.01 12.12
C LEU A 121 11.38 -4.87 10.62
N LEU A 122 10.38 -4.60 9.79
CA LEU A 122 10.58 -4.35 8.36
C LEU A 122 11.42 -3.09 8.11
N ALA A 123 11.25 -2.05 8.93
CA ALA A 123 12.05 -0.83 8.84
C ALA A 123 13.52 -1.05 9.26
N LEU A 124 13.78 -1.94 10.23
CA LEU A 124 15.12 -2.28 10.71
C LEU A 124 15.91 -3.16 9.73
N ILE A 125 15.22 -4.05 9.00
CA ILE A 125 15.87 -5.04 8.12
C ILE A 125 15.88 -4.57 6.65
N GLY A 126 14.86 -3.83 6.21
CA GLY A 126 14.58 -3.64 4.79
C GLY A 126 15.42 -2.55 4.14
N ASN A 127 16.07 -2.89 3.02
CA ASN A 127 16.54 -1.90 2.06
C ASN A 127 15.32 -1.24 1.39
N VAL A 128 15.28 0.09 1.34
CA VAL A 128 14.14 0.88 0.80
C VAL A 128 13.71 0.37 -0.58
N LYS A 129 14.68 0.05 -1.46
CA LYS A 129 14.40 -0.40 -2.82
C LYS A 129 13.70 -1.76 -2.86
N THR A 130 14.15 -2.71 -2.03
CA THR A 130 13.55 -4.05 -1.94
C THR A 130 12.19 -4.00 -1.27
N THR A 131 12.05 -3.20 -0.21
CA THR A 131 10.78 -3.04 0.53
C THR A 131 9.71 -2.38 -0.34
N TRP A 132 10.09 -1.37 -1.13
CA TRP A 132 9.19 -0.70 -2.06
C TRP A 132 8.68 -1.66 -3.14
N SER A 133 9.58 -2.39 -3.79
CA SER A 133 9.24 -3.36 -4.85
C SER A 133 8.34 -4.48 -4.30
N PHE A 134 8.65 -4.97 -3.10
CA PHE A 134 7.85 -5.97 -2.39
C PHE A 134 6.45 -5.48 -2.02
N SER A 135 6.33 -4.24 -1.54
CA SER A 135 5.03 -3.62 -1.24
C SER A 135 4.20 -3.47 -2.50
N ALA A 136 4.78 -2.97 -3.60
CA ALA A 136 4.10 -2.82 -4.88
C ALA A 136 3.56 -4.16 -5.41
N PHE A 137 4.38 -5.22 -5.36
CA PHE A 137 3.96 -6.57 -5.76
C PHE A 137 2.82 -7.10 -4.90
N THR A 138 2.91 -6.95 -3.57
CA THR A 138 1.88 -7.39 -2.64
C THR A 138 0.56 -6.67 -2.87
N VAL A 139 0.61 -5.36 -3.14
CA VAL A 139 -0.58 -4.56 -3.46
C VAL A 139 -1.20 -4.98 -4.79
N LEU A 140 -0.40 -5.26 -5.82
CA LEU A 140 -0.88 -5.77 -7.11
C LEU A 140 -1.61 -7.11 -6.95
N ILE A 141 -1.05 -8.04 -6.18
CA ILE A 141 -1.71 -9.31 -5.84
C ILE A 141 -3.02 -9.06 -5.09
N TYR A 142 -3.00 -8.20 -4.08
CA TYR A 142 -4.20 -7.86 -3.30
C TYR A 142 -5.32 -7.31 -4.20
N TYR A 143 -4.99 -6.43 -5.15
CA TYR A 143 -5.96 -5.94 -6.12
C TYR A 143 -6.40 -7.01 -7.13
N ALA A 144 -5.51 -7.89 -7.59
CA ALA A 144 -5.87 -9.01 -8.45
C ALA A 144 -6.88 -9.93 -7.74
N LEU A 145 -6.62 -10.33 -6.49
CA LEU A 145 -7.53 -11.13 -5.67
C LEU A 145 -8.86 -10.41 -5.43
N THR A 146 -8.83 -9.11 -5.16
CA THR A 146 -10.05 -8.31 -4.97
C THR A 146 -10.91 -8.30 -6.23
N ASN A 147 -10.30 -8.14 -7.42
CA ASN A 147 -11.02 -8.19 -8.69
C ASN A 147 -11.55 -9.61 -8.99
N LEU A 148 -10.79 -10.66 -8.67
CA LEU A 148 -11.26 -12.06 -8.79
C LEU A 148 -12.47 -12.31 -7.87
N ALA A 149 -12.42 -11.87 -6.62
CA ALA A 149 -13.54 -11.96 -5.69
C ALA A 149 -14.77 -11.19 -6.22
N ALA A 150 -14.56 -10.04 -6.87
CA ALA A 150 -15.64 -9.28 -7.47
C ALA A 150 -16.34 -10.00 -8.65
N LEU A 151 -15.63 -10.89 -9.36
CA LEU A 151 -16.22 -11.73 -10.40
C LEU A 151 -17.15 -12.80 -9.82
N GLY A 152 -16.88 -13.28 -8.61
CA GLY A 152 -17.70 -14.26 -7.89
C GLY A 152 -19.01 -13.71 -7.31
N LEU A 153 -19.18 -12.38 -7.25
CA LEU A 153 -20.41 -11.76 -6.75
C LEU A 153 -21.61 -11.98 -7.69
N PRO A 154 -22.82 -12.26 -7.16
CA PRO A 154 -24.04 -12.34 -7.95
C PRO A 154 -24.38 -11.00 -8.60
N PRO A 155 -25.09 -10.99 -9.75
CA PRO A 155 -25.36 -9.78 -10.53
C PRO A 155 -26.02 -8.65 -9.72
N ALA A 156 -26.93 -9.00 -8.80
CA ALA A 156 -27.67 -8.03 -7.98
C ALA A 156 -26.78 -7.26 -6.98
N ALA A 157 -25.65 -7.82 -6.55
CA ALA A 157 -24.70 -7.18 -5.65
C ALA A 157 -23.56 -6.46 -6.42
N ARG A 158 -23.52 -6.59 -7.75
CA ARG A 158 -22.41 -6.12 -8.55
C ARG A 158 -22.63 -4.66 -8.98
N ARG A 159 -21.77 -3.77 -8.48
CA ARG A 159 -21.85 -2.32 -8.76
C ARG A 159 -21.23 -1.90 -10.08
N PHE A 160 -20.29 -2.71 -10.60
CA PHE A 160 -19.56 -2.48 -11.84
C PHE A 160 -19.63 -3.71 -12.76
N PRO A 161 -19.59 -3.54 -14.09
CA PRO A 161 -19.68 -4.65 -15.03
C PRO A 161 -18.45 -5.58 -14.96
N ARG A 162 -18.64 -6.86 -15.35
CA ARG A 162 -17.60 -7.91 -15.22
C ARG A 162 -16.31 -7.58 -15.95
N TRP A 163 -16.40 -6.89 -17.09
CA TRP A 163 -15.24 -6.54 -17.89
C TRP A 163 -14.25 -5.65 -17.12
N VAL A 164 -14.73 -4.80 -16.21
CA VAL A 164 -13.86 -3.95 -15.37
C VAL A 164 -13.03 -4.81 -14.44
N ALA A 165 -13.64 -5.80 -13.80
CA ALA A 165 -12.92 -6.72 -12.91
C ALA A 165 -11.93 -7.60 -13.69
N VAL A 166 -12.30 -8.09 -14.88
CA VAL A 166 -11.38 -8.85 -15.75
C VAL A 166 -10.19 -7.98 -16.17
N ALA A 167 -10.46 -6.75 -16.65
CA ALA A 167 -9.41 -5.81 -17.03
C ALA A 167 -8.48 -5.50 -15.85
N GLY A 168 -9.04 -5.34 -14.65
CA GLY A 168 -8.27 -5.14 -13.42
C GLY A 168 -7.34 -6.32 -13.08
N VAL A 169 -7.84 -7.57 -13.18
CA VAL A 169 -7.01 -8.76 -12.99
C VAL A 169 -5.88 -8.81 -14.02
N VAL A 170 -6.21 -8.64 -15.30
CA VAL A 170 -5.23 -8.69 -16.40
C VAL A 170 -4.17 -7.61 -16.21
N ALA A 171 -4.56 -6.38 -15.89
CA ALA A 171 -3.63 -5.27 -15.66
C ALA A 171 -2.72 -5.53 -14.44
N CYS A 172 -3.27 -6.03 -13.34
CA CYS A 172 -2.48 -6.33 -12.14
C CYS A 172 -1.46 -7.44 -12.40
N LEU A 173 -1.87 -8.52 -13.08
CA LEU A 173 -0.98 -9.63 -13.42
C LEU A 173 0.08 -9.22 -14.45
N PHE A 174 -0.31 -8.40 -15.44
CA PHE A 174 0.62 -7.86 -16.42
C PHE A 174 1.67 -6.98 -15.77
N LEU A 175 1.28 -6.06 -14.89
CA LEU A 175 2.24 -5.22 -14.14
C LEU A 175 3.10 -6.05 -13.20
N ALA A 176 2.54 -7.04 -12.52
CA ALA A 176 3.27 -7.94 -11.63
C ALA A 176 4.38 -8.71 -12.38
N PHE A 177 4.16 -9.04 -13.66
CA PHE A 177 5.16 -9.70 -14.50
C PHE A 177 6.39 -8.80 -14.79
N TRP A 178 6.22 -7.48 -14.80
CA TRP A 178 7.32 -6.53 -14.98
C TRP A 178 8.09 -6.21 -13.70
N VAL A 179 7.58 -6.62 -12.53
CA VAL A 179 8.28 -6.43 -11.26
C VAL A 179 9.49 -7.36 -11.20
N GLU A 180 10.58 -6.87 -10.60
CA GLU A 180 11.86 -7.56 -10.49
C GLU A 180 11.71 -9.02 -10.02
N PRO A 181 12.25 -10.02 -10.77
CA PRO A 181 12.00 -11.44 -10.49
C PRO A 181 12.40 -11.88 -9.08
N LEU A 182 13.36 -11.19 -8.47
CA LEU A 182 13.79 -11.43 -7.09
C LEU A 182 12.63 -11.27 -6.08
N VAL A 183 11.67 -10.40 -6.38
CA VAL A 183 10.51 -10.10 -5.53
C VAL A 183 9.39 -11.13 -5.70
N TRP A 184 9.39 -11.88 -6.80
CA TRP A 184 8.38 -12.92 -7.03
C TRP A 184 8.46 -13.98 -5.94
N GLY A 185 9.67 -14.38 -5.54
CA GLY A 185 9.89 -15.38 -4.50
C GLY A 185 9.27 -14.99 -3.16
N SER A 186 9.46 -13.75 -2.73
CA SER A 186 8.91 -13.26 -1.45
C SER A 186 7.39 -13.07 -1.51
N GLY A 187 6.85 -12.63 -2.64
CA GLY A 187 5.40 -12.52 -2.82
C GLY A 187 4.69 -13.88 -2.96
N LEU A 188 5.31 -14.86 -3.65
CA LEU A 188 4.81 -16.24 -3.67
C LEU A 188 4.87 -16.87 -2.27
N ALA A 189 5.95 -16.61 -1.52
CA ALA A 189 6.08 -17.06 -0.14
C ALA A 189 4.96 -16.47 0.74
N LEU A 190 4.62 -15.20 0.57
CA LEU A 190 3.51 -14.55 1.30
C LEU A 190 2.14 -15.14 0.95
N LEU A 191 1.89 -15.38 -0.33
CA LEU A 191 0.69 -16.10 -0.77
C LEU A 191 0.65 -17.52 -0.17
N GLY A 192 1.78 -18.21 -0.18
CA GLY A 192 1.95 -19.53 0.43
C GLY A 192 1.64 -19.49 1.93
N VAL A 193 2.21 -18.55 2.67
CA VAL A 193 1.95 -18.36 4.11
C VAL A 193 0.47 -18.05 4.36
N GLY A 194 -0.14 -17.18 3.56
CA GLY A 194 -1.57 -16.85 3.67
C GLY A 194 -2.48 -18.06 3.41
N LEU A 195 -2.17 -18.86 2.39
CA LEU A 195 -2.90 -20.09 2.06
C LEU A 195 -2.70 -21.18 3.10
N VAL A 196 -1.47 -21.39 3.58
CA VAL A 196 -1.14 -22.34 4.65
C VAL A 196 -1.85 -21.93 5.94
N TRP A 197 -1.86 -20.64 6.29
CA TRP A 197 -2.59 -20.12 7.43
C TRP A 197 -4.09 -20.38 7.30
N HIS A 198 -4.68 -20.05 6.15
CA HIS A 198 -6.09 -20.32 5.87
C HIS A 198 -6.42 -21.82 5.95
N TRP A 199 -5.54 -22.67 5.45
CA TRP A 199 -5.73 -24.12 5.47
C TRP A 199 -5.57 -24.74 6.86
N VAL A 200 -4.59 -24.27 7.65
CA VAL A 200 -4.42 -24.64 9.06
C VAL A 200 -5.64 -24.22 9.87
N GLN A 201 -6.12 -22.98 9.69
CA GLN A 201 -7.35 -22.46 10.30
C GLN A 201 -8.59 -23.27 9.90
N TRP A 202 -8.71 -23.66 8.64
CA TRP A 202 -9.83 -24.48 8.17
C TRP A 202 -9.80 -25.90 8.75
N ARG A 203 -8.59 -26.45 8.98
CA ARG A 203 -8.41 -27.76 9.62
C ARG A 203 -8.66 -27.76 11.12
N THR A 204 -8.31 -26.69 11.86
CA THR A 204 -8.60 -26.59 13.30
C THR A 204 -10.07 -26.28 13.61
N ARG A 205 -10.90 -25.97 12.60
CA ARG A 205 -12.36 -25.77 12.73
C ARG A 205 -13.21 -27.00 12.37
N ARG A 206 -12.60 -28.11 11.93
CA ARG A 206 -13.26 -29.42 11.83
C ARG A 206 -12.94 -30.25 13.07
#